data_AF-A0A7V5TN70-F1
#
_entry.id   AF-A0A7V5TN70-F1
#
_cell.length_a   1.000
_cell.length_b   1.000
_cell.length_c   1.000
_cell.angle_alpha   90.00
_cell.angle_beta   90.00
_cell.angle_gamma   90.00
#
_symmetry.space_group_name_H-M   'P 1'
#
loop_
_entity.id
_entity.type
_entity.pdbx_description
1 polymer ?
#
loop_
_entity_poly.entity_id
_entity_poly.type
_entity_poly.pdbx_seq_one_letter_code
_entity_poly.pdbx_strand_id
1 'polypeptide(L)'
;MSAKIKLHWPVDDRTITQYFGENPQLYAQYHQPGHEGLDFRAPLGANIYACADGEVFAIRPNDGNAYGLHVRLRHFVDGLEYRTIYAHLSKVLVSVGQQVKAGELIALAGNTGHSFGPHLHLTLKLVGAQTPGYPPGVIDPLPYLEEPQLPPPSDLLVHPTVRLRLRSGPTTASTHLLWLDPGEPLTVLGDAEAARSKIGQMGEWLQVQRADGMHGYVAAWYVQLHPEVPEQPEEPEEPEPSGPLTVYATEALNVRRGPSTGTSRIAIALPDEPLEVLDDRETALEVLGDRGKWLRVRLPYGLRGYVAAWYVTTEPGQPVGPLLTVYPTQDMNMRERPTVRAKRIGRPAHNTPLTVHDDPSRARGLVGRYDEWLYVQTPEGQWGWVAAWYVSTTPT
;
A
#
# COMPACT_ATOMS: atom_id res chain seq x y z
N MET A 1 8.04 -40.33 4.75
CA MET A 1 7.53 -39.38 5.77
C MET A 1 6.02 -39.30 5.56
N SER A 2 5.21 -39.42 6.61
CA SER A 2 3.75 -39.24 6.49
C SER A 2 3.46 -37.78 6.13
N ALA A 3 2.56 -37.56 5.17
CA ALA A 3 2.14 -36.24 4.75
C ALA A 3 1.39 -35.55 5.91
N LYS A 4 1.86 -34.37 6.30
CA LYS A 4 1.18 -33.51 7.25
C LYS A 4 -0.03 -32.86 6.57
N ILE A 5 -1.07 -32.53 7.34
CA ILE A 5 -2.18 -31.71 6.83
C ILE A 5 -1.64 -30.38 6.28
N LYS A 6 -2.25 -29.91 5.19
CA LYS A 6 -2.00 -28.58 4.64
C LYS A 6 -3.24 -27.73 4.91
N LEU A 7 -3.04 -26.57 5.53
CA LEU A 7 -4.10 -25.64 5.85
C LEU A 7 -4.05 -24.47 4.88
N HIS A 8 -5.08 -24.30 4.07
CA HIS A 8 -5.33 -23.11 3.28
C HIS A 8 -5.67 -21.93 4.18
N TRP A 9 -5.37 -20.74 3.67
CA TRP A 9 -5.61 -19.49 4.37
C TRP A 9 -7.13 -19.26 4.61
N PRO A 10 -7.57 -19.03 5.86
CA PRO A 10 -8.99 -19.11 6.21
C PRO A 10 -9.79 -17.81 6.08
N VAL A 11 -9.15 -16.68 5.75
CA VAL A 11 -9.81 -15.35 5.70
C VAL A 11 -9.31 -14.52 4.52
N ASP A 12 -10.06 -13.52 4.07
CA ASP A 12 -9.58 -12.67 2.96
C ASP A 12 -8.33 -11.85 3.35
N ASP A 13 -8.26 -11.36 4.59
CA ASP A 13 -7.14 -10.57 5.09
C ASP A 13 -5.92 -11.46 5.40
N ARG A 14 -4.71 -10.97 5.09
CA ARG A 14 -3.46 -11.74 5.22
C ARG A 14 -2.68 -11.45 6.50
N THR A 15 -3.29 -10.75 7.45
CA THR A 15 -2.63 -10.36 8.70
C THR A 15 -2.95 -11.35 9.80
N ILE A 16 -1.93 -12.04 10.31
CA ILE A 16 -2.00 -12.70 11.62
C ILE A 16 -1.79 -11.62 12.70
N THR A 17 -2.73 -11.51 13.62
CA THR A 17 -2.71 -10.54 14.72
C THR A 17 -2.18 -11.12 16.02
N GLN A 18 -2.23 -12.44 16.17
CA GLN A 18 -1.66 -13.14 17.32
C GLN A 18 -1.24 -14.56 16.96
N TYR A 19 -0.03 -14.94 17.34
CA TYR A 19 0.54 -16.26 17.10
C TYR A 19 0.29 -17.24 18.26
N PHE A 20 0.50 -18.52 17.98
CA PHE A 20 0.45 -19.58 18.99
C PHE A 20 1.49 -19.32 20.10
N GLY A 21 1.10 -19.47 21.36
CA GLY A 21 1.98 -19.24 22.51
C GLY A 21 2.18 -17.78 22.92
N GLU A 22 1.64 -16.80 22.17
CA GLU A 22 1.78 -15.40 22.54
C GLU A 22 0.94 -15.01 23.76
N ASN A 23 1.38 -13.94 24.44
CA ASN A 23 0.74 -13.34 25.62
C ASN A 23 0.52 -14.32 26.80
N PRO A 24 1.52 -15.11 27.22
CA PRO A 24 1.38 -16.11 28.30
C PRO A 24 0.80 -15.52 29.60
N GLN A 25 1.09 -14.26 29.91
CA GLN A 25 0.57 -13.58 31.10
C GLN A 25 -0.96 -13.39 31.03
N LEU A 26 -1.51 -13.18 29.84
CA LEU A 26 -2.96 -13.06 29.63
C LEU A 26 -3.66 -14.41 29.76
N TYR A 27 -3.02 -15.49 29.28
CA TYR A 27 -3.61 -16.83 29.25
C TYR A 27 -3.39 -17.66 30.52
N ALA A 28 -2.50 -17.21 31.41
CA ALA A 28 -2.28 -17.84 32.71
C ALA A 28 -3.57 -17.97 33.54
N GLN A 29 -4.51 -17.03 33.42
CA GLN A 29 -5.82 -17.10 34.09
C GLN A 29 -6.69 -18.29 33.63
N TYR A 30 -6.39 -18.83 32.44
CA TYR A 30 -7.04 -20.01 31.87
C TYR A 30 -6.18 -21.28 32.00
N HIS A 31 -5.11 -21.22 32.78
CA HIS A 31 -4.13 -22.31 32.94
C HIS A 31 -3.49 -22.76 31.62
N GLN A 32 -3.38 -21.84 30.67
CA GLN A 32 -2.72 -22.07 29.39
C GLN A 32 -1.37 -21.34 29.37
N PRO A 33 -0.33 -21.94 28.75
CA PRO A 33 0.99 -21.33 28.66
C PRO A 33 1.07 -20.20 27.61
N GLY A 34 -0.04 -19.89 26.94
CA GLY A 34 -0.13 -18.87 25.89
C GLY A 34 -1.36 -19.09 25.02
N HIS A 35 -1.46 -18.32 23.94
CA HIS A 35 -2.54 -18.42 22.96
C HIS A 35 -2.58 -19.81 22.28
N GLU A 36 -3.75 -20.44 22.22
CA GLU A 36 -3.90 -21.82 21.74
C GLU A 36 -4.19 -21.97 20.23
N GLY A 37 -3.93 -20.94 19.43
CA GLY A 37 -4.21 -20.94 18.00
C GLY A 37 -3.52 -19.82 17.25
N LEU A 38 -4.08 -19.45 16.11
CA LEU A 38 -3.72 -18.24 15.36
C LEU A 38 -4.93 -17.31 15.28
N ASP A 39 -4.71 -16.03 15.56
CA ASP A 39 -5.72 -15.00 15.34
C ASP A 39 -5.42 -14.25 14.05
N PHE A 40 -6.43 -14.14 13.20
CA PHE A 40 -6.37 -13.43 11.93
C PHE A 40 -7.21 -12.16 12.01
N ARG A 41 -6.69 -11.07 11.46
CA ARG A 41 -7.48 -9.85 11.25
C ARG A 41 -8.70 -10.20 10.39
N ALA A 42 -9.89 -10.10 10.97
CA ALA A 42 -11.13 -10.37 10.25
C ALA A 42 -12.19 -9.39 10.74
N PRO A 43 -12.43 -8.28 10.01
CA PRO A 43 -13.49 -7.34 10.35
C PRO A 43 -14.84 -8.05 10.50
N LEU A 44 -15.75 -7.48 11.30
CA LEU A 44 -17.09 -8.04 11.50
C LEU A 44 -17.76 -8.32 10.14
N GLY A 45 -18.20 -9.57 9.93
CA GLY A 45 -18.83 -10.01 8.69
C GLY A 45 -17.87 -10.47 7.59
N ALA A 46 -16.55 -10.46 7.81
CA ALA A 46 -15.58 -10.99 6.85
C ALA A 46 -15.80 -12.49 6.58
N ASN A 47 -15.47 -12.95 5.37
CA ASN A 47 -15.63 -14.34 4.98
C ASN A 47 -14.62 -15.24 5.71
N ILE A 48 -15.11 -16.39 6.19
CA ILE A 48 -14.29 -17.45 6.80
C ILE A 48 -14.41 -18.72 5.95
N TYR A 49 -13.27 -19.24 5.51
CA TYR A 49 -13.17 -20.40 4.63
C TYR A 49 -12.63 -21.63 5.37
N ALA A 50 -13.02 -22.82 4.93
CA ALA A 50 -12.45 -24.06 5.44
C ALA A 50 -10.96 -24.17 5.04
N CYS A 51 -10.08 -24.39 6.02
CA CYS A 51 -8.65 -24.55 5.79
C CYS A 51 -8.30 -25.83 5.01
N ALA A 52 -9.12 -26.87 5.09
CA ALA A 52 -8.84 -28.14 4.44
C ALA A 52 -10.14 -28.89 4.16
N ASP A 53 -10.10 -29.81 3.19
CA ASP A 53 -11.17 -30.77 2.94
C ASP A 53 -11.54 -31.51 4.23
N GLY A 54 -12.83 -31.62 4.51
CA GLY A 54 -13.26 -32.27 5.73
C GLY A 54 -14.77 -32.26 5.94
N GLU A 55 -15.16 -32.62 7.16
CA GLU A 55 -16.56 -32.69 7.57
C GLU A 55 -16.81 -31.78 8.77
N VAL A 56 -17.90 -31.02 8.72
CA VAL A 56 -18.39 -30.24 9.85
C VAL A 56 -18.93 -31.20 10.91
N PHE A 57 -18.15 -31.51 11.94
CA PHE A 57 -18.58 -32.46 12.97
C PHE A 57 -19.27 -31.79 14.18
N ALA A 58 -19.09 -30.47 14.36
CA ALA A 58 -19.76 -29.74 15.41
C ALA A 58 -19.93 -28.25 15.07
N ILE A 59 -21.06 -27.70 15.49
CA ILE A 59 -21.32 -26.27 15.58
C ILE A 59 -21.73 -25.99 17.03
N ARG A 60 -21.13 -24.98 17.65
CA ARG A 60 -21.43 -24.62 19.05
C ARG A 60 -21.98 -23.20 19.13
N PRO A 61 -23.08 -22.98 19.87
CA PRO A 61 -23.68 -21.66 19.99
C PRO A 61 -22.81 -20.73 20.86
N ASN A 62 -23.12 -19.43 20.85
CA ASN A 62 -22.57 -18.48 21.80
C ASN A 62 -23.32 -18.58 23.15
N ASP A 63 -22.96 -19.57 23.96
CA ASP A 63 -23.61 -19.89 25.25
C ASP A 63 -22.73 -19.58 26.47
N GLY A 64 -21.80 -18.63 26.32
CA GLY A 64 -20.86 -18.23 27.37
C GLY A 64 -19.52 -18.98 27.34
N ASN A 65 -19.30 -19.89 26.38
CA ASN A 65 -18.00 -20.48 26.15
C ASN A 65 -16.99 -19.48 25.55
N ALA A 66 -15.69 -19.69 25.81
CA ALA A 66 -14.62 -18.77 25.41
C ALA A 66 -14.52 -18.56 23.88
N TYR A 67 -14.78 -19.58 23.07
CA TYR A 67 -14.77 -19.47 21.61
C TYR A 67 -16.00 -18.74 21.03
N GLY A 68 -17.06 -18.57 21.82
CA GLY A 68 -18.34 -18.04 21.34
C GLY A 68 -19.00 -18.96 20.31
N LEU A 69 -19.64 -18.37 19.30
CA LEU A 69 -20.17 -19.10 18.15
C LEU A 69 -18.98 -19.64 17.34
N HIS A 70 -18.93 -20.94 17.12
CA HIS A 70 -17.81 -21.56 16.42
C HIS A 70 -18.18 -22.82 15.65
N VAL A 71 -17.42 -23.10 14.59
CA VAL A 71 -17.54 -24.29 13.75
C VAL A 71 -16.32 -25.16 13.96
N ARG A 72 -16.50 -26.49 13.96
CA ARG A 72 -15.39 -27.44 14.04
C ARG A 72 -15.45 -28.42 12.88
N LEU A 73 -14.33 -28.55 12.18
CA LEU A 73 -14.15 -29.49 11.08
C LEU A 73 -13.20 -30.60 11.51
N ARG A 74 -13.44 -31.82 11.02
CA ARG A 74 -12.50 -32.94 11.12
C ARG A 74 -11.97 -33.26 9.72
N HIS A 75 -10.69 -33.58 9.67
CA HIS A 75 -9.94 -33.84 8.44
C HIS A 75 -9.15 -35.12 8.64
N PHE A 76 -9.07 -35.96 7.61
CA PHE A 76 -8.30 -37.20 7.63
C PHE A 76 -7.18 -37.12 6.61
N VAL A 77 -5.93 -37.20 7.06
CA VAL A 77 -4.74 -37.18 6.22
C VAL A 77 -3.84 -38.33 6.66
N ASP A 78 -3.51 -39.24 5.75
CA ASP A 78 -2.68 -40.43 6.02
C ASP A 78 -3.12 -41.25 7.26
N GLY A 79 -4.44 -41.36 7.48
CA GLY A 79 -5.00 -42.10 8.62
C GLY A 79 -4.93 -41.35 9.96
N LEU A 80 -4.38 -40.13 9.98
CA LEU A 80 -4.41 -39.24 11.15
C LEU A 80 -5.65 -38.33 11.09
N GLU A 81 -6.30 -38.15 12.24
CA GLU A 81 -7.41 -37.22 12.38
C GLU A 81 -6.90 -35.87 12.89
N TYR A 82 -7.07 -34.84 12.05
CA TYR A 82 -6.89 -33.45 12.42
C TYR A 82 -8.24 -32.78 12.64
N ARG A 83 -8.29 -31.77 13.50
CA ARG A 83 -9.50 -30.97 13.73
C ARG A 83 -9.16 -29.50 13.71
N THR A 84 -9.96 -28.71 13.01
CA THR A 84 -9.86 -27.25 13.02
C THR A 84 -11.05 -26.66 13.77
N ILE A 85 -10.82 -25.58 14.52
CA ILE A 85 -11.87 -24.81 15.22
C ILE A 85 -11.81 -23.38 14.71
N TYR A 86 -12.93 -22.88 14.18
CA TYR A 86 -13.09 -21.51 13.69
C TYR A 86 -14.00 -20.77 14.65
N ALA A 87 -13.44 -19.84 15.44
CA ALA A 87 -14.11 -19.22 16.57
C ALA A 87 -14.36 -17.72 16.41
N HIS A 88 -15.10 -17.16 17.37
CA HIS A 88 -15.56 -15.77 17.41
C HIS A 88 -16.47 -15.38 16.24
N LEU A 89 -17.24 -16.32 15.68
CA LEU A 89 -18.04 -16.11 14.48
C LEU A 89 -19.28 -15.26 14.74
N SER A 90 -19.77 -14.53 13.73
CA SER A 90 -21.08 -13.86 13.78
C SER A 90 -22.19 -14.71 13.20
N LYS A 91 -21.87 -15.54 12.20
CA LYS A 91 -22.81 -16.41 11.51
C LYS A 91 -22.11 -17.65 10.98
N VAL A 92 -22.79 -18.80 11.08
CA VAL A 92 -22.38 -20.06 10.45
C VAL A 92 -23.22 -20.28 9.20
N LEU A 93 -22.58 -20.72 8.11
CA LEU A 93 -23.20 -20.91 6.79
C LEU A 93 -23.31 -22.38 6.38
N VAL A 94 -22.81 -23.29 7.22
CA VAL A 94 -22.79 -24.74 7.02
C VAL A 94 -23.56 -25.48 8.10
N SER A 95 -23.85 -26.76 7.89
CA SER A 95 -24.55 -27.63 8.85
C SER A 95 -23.69 -28.79 9.33
N VAL A 96 -23.98 -29.33 10.52
CA VAL A 96 -23.32 -30.54 11.02
C VAL A 96 -23.55 -31.71 10.06
N GLY A 97 -22.49 -32.47 9.75
CA GLY A 97 -22.45 -33.55 8.78
C GLY A 97 -22.12 -33.12 7.35
N GLN A 98 -22.09 -31.81 7.05
CA GLN A 98 -21.74 -31.29 5.73
C GLN A 98 -20.26 -31.57 5.41
N GLN A 99 -20.01 -32.12 4.22
CA GLN A 99 -18.68 -32.20 3.63
C GLN A 99 -18.32 -30.86 3.00
N VAL A 100 -17.12 -30.37 3.28
CA VAL A 100 -16.63 -29.09 2.75
C VAL A 100 -15.29 -29.26 2.07
N LYS A 101 -15.02 -28.42 1.08
CA LYS A 101 -13.73 -28.34 0.41
C LYS A 101 -12.86 -27.23 0.97
N ALA A 102 -11.54 -27.40 0.90
CA ALA A 102 -10.61 -26.33 1.22
C ALA A 102 -10.95 -25.07 0.40
N GLY A 103 -11.00 -23.90 1.05
CA GLY A 103 -11.42 -22.64 0.44
C GLY A 103 -12.93 -22.42 0.35
N GLU A 104 -13.77 -23.38 0.76
CA GLU A 104 -15.23 -23.20 0.81
C GLU A 104 -15.63 -22.22 1.92
N LEU A 105 -16.55 -21.30 1.62
CA LEU A 105 -17.08 -20.35 2.58
C LEU A 105 -17.95 -21.07 3.63
N ILE A 106 -17.52 -21.05 4.89
CA ILE A 106 -18.20 -21.78 5.98
C ILE A 106 -18.87 -20.89 7.01
N ALA A 107 -18.41 -19.65 7.17
CA ALA A 107 -18.90 -18.74 8.21
C ALA A 107 -18.56 -17.28 7.89
N LEU A 108 -19.07 -16.38 8.74
CA LEU A 108 -18.70 -14.97 8.78
C LEU A 108 -18.05 -14.62 10.13
N ALA A 109 -16.98 -13.83 10.09
CA ALA A 109 -16.25 -13.36 11.27
C ALA A 109 -17.16 -12.52 12.18
N GLY A 110 -16.90 -12.56 13.48
CA GLY A 110 -17.69 -11.88 14.49
C GLY A 110 -16.85 -11.38 15.66
N ASN A 111 -17.49 -11.27 16.83
CA ASN A 111 -16.85 -10.88 18.08
C ASN A 111 -17.54 -11.57 19.27
N THR A 112 -17.90 -12.84 19.13
CA THR A 112 -18.60 -13.62 20.18
C THR A 112 -17.62 -14.33 21.10
N GLY A 113 -18.03 -14.65 22.33
CA GLY A 113 -17.15 -15.30 23.31
C GLY A 113 -16.15 -14.32 23.91
N HIS A 114 -14.98 -14.83 24.30
CA HIS A 114 -13.91 -14.04 24.91
C HIS A 114 -13.04 -13.39 23.83
N SER A 115 -13.55 -12.33 23.22
CA SER A 115 -12.87 -11.60 22.16
C SER A 115 -12.83 -10.09 22.45
N PHE A 116 -11.68 -9.46 22.26
CA PHE A 116 -11.47 -8.02 22.50
C PHE A 116 -11.82 -7.14 21.29
N GLY A 117 -12.08 -7.74 20.13
CA GLY A 117 -12.49 -7.07 18.90
C GLY A 117 -12.64 -8.06 17.74
N PRO A 118 -13.29 -7.69 16.62
CA PRO A 118 -13.54 -8.64 15.54
C PRO A 118 -12.28 -9.25 14.94
N HIS A 119 -12.21 -10.59 14.95
CA HIS A 119 -11.14 -11.39 14.36
C HIS A 119 -11.60 -12.85 14.14
N LEU A 120 -10.80 -13.66 13.45
CA LEU A 120 -10.96 -15.11 13.43
C LEU A 120 -9.91 -15.73 14.35
N HIS A 121 -10.33 -16.57 15.28
CA HIS A 121 -9.44 -17.49 15.99
C HIS A 121 -9.48 -18.88 15.35
N LEU A 122 -8.32 -19.41 14.99
CA LEU A 122 -8.13 -20.74 14.41
C LEU A 122 -7.30 -21.63 15.34
N THR A 123 -7.90 -22.69 15.86
CA THR A 123 -7.17 -23.77 16.55
C THR A 123 -6.95 -24.95 15.60
N LEU A 124 -5.76 -25.55 15.62
CA LEU A 124 -5.48 -26.85 15.01
C LEU A 124 -5.29 -27.90 16.12
N LYS A 125 -5.92 -29.06 15.95
CA LYS A 125 -5.71 -30.24 16.79
C LYS A 125 -5.29 -31.44 15.95
N LEU A 126 -4.38 -32.26 16.48
CA LEU A 126 -4.07 -33.61 16.01
C LEU A 126 -4.46 -34.61 17.09
N VAL A 127 -5.36 -35.54 16.77
CA VAL A 127 -5.83 -36.55 17.73
C VAL A 127 -4.63 -37.41 18.20
N GLY A 128 -4.48 -37.53 19.53
CA GLY A 128 -3.37 -38.25 20.16
C GLY A 128 -2.10 -37.41 20.39
N ALA A 129 -2.01 -36.19 19.87
CA ALA A 129 -0.91 -35.28 20.17
C ALA A 129 -1.10 -34.58 21.52
N GLN A 130 0.02 -34.18 22.14
CA GLN A 130 0.00 -33.40 23.37
C GLN A 130 1.12 -32.35 23.33
N THR A 131 0.73 -31.08 23.20
CA THR A 131 1.64 -29.95 23.42
C THR A 131 1.67 -29.64 24.92
N PRO A 132 2.85 -29.49 25.56
CA PRO A 132 2.94 -29.23 27.00
C PRO A 132 2.12 -28.00 27.43
N GLY A 133 1.27 -28.16 28.44
CA GLY A 133 0.44 -27.08 29.00
C GLY A 133 -0.81 -26.72 28.21
N TYR A 134 -0.98 -27.22 26.98
CA TYR A 134 -2.18 -26.97 26.18
C TYR A 134 -3.23 -28.08 26.32
N PRO A 135 -4.51 -27.79 26.01
CA PRO A 135 -5.54 -28.83 25.95
C PRO A 135 -5.18 -30.00 25.02
N PRO A 136 -5.71 -31.21 25.27
CA PRO A 136 -5.39 -32.38 24.47
C PRO A 136 -5.59 -32.16 22.96
N GLY A 137 -4.58 -32.60 22.20
CA GLY A 137 -4.54 -32.52 20.74
C GLY A 137 -4.13 -31.17 20.17
N VAL A 138 -4.13 -30.06 20.93
CA VAL A 138 -3.74 -28.74 20.41
C VAL A 138 -2.28 -28.77 19.93
N ILE A 139 -2.05 -28.24 18.74
CA ILE A 139 -0.72 -28.07 18.13
C ILE A 139 -0.65 -26.70 17.44
N ASP A 140 0.55 -26.16 17.27
CA ASP A 140 0.78 -24.91 16.52
C ASP A 140 0.27 -25.04 15.08
N PRO A 141 -0.71 -24.22 14.63
CA PRO A 141 -1.21 -24.25 13.26
C PRO A 141 -0.22 -23.69 12.24
N LEU A 142 0.71 -22.80 12.63
CA LEU A 142 1.54 -22.03 11.71
C LEU A 142 2.40 -22.91 10.78
N PRO A 143 3.05 -24.00 11.24
CA PRO A 143 3.82 -24.87 10.36
C PRO A 143 3.00 -25.66 9.33
N TYR A 144 1.67 -25.66 9.47
CA TYR A 144 0.73 -26.33 8.56
C TYR A 144 -0.01 -25.35 7.66
N LEU A 145 0.05 -24.05 7.97
CA LEU A 145 -0.58 -23.00 7.19
C LEU A 145 0.23 -22.76 5.91
N GLU A 146 -0.36 -23.12 4.78
CA GLU A 146 0.15 -22.75 3.48
C GLU A 146 -0.15 -21.27 3.28
N GLU A 147 0.90 -20.45 3.19
CA GLU A 147 0.73 -19.17 2.51
C GLU A 147 0.18 -19.47 1.11
N PRO A 148 -0.91 -18.82 0.68
CA PRO A 148 -1.38 -18.97 -0.68
C PRO A 148 -0.20 -18.60 -1.59
N GLN A 149 0.36 -19.59 -2.28
CA GLN A 149 1.36 -19.31 -3.29
C GLN A 149 0.71 -18.36 -4.26
N LEU A 150 1.24 -17.13 -4.33
CA LEU A 150 0.79 -16.19 -5.31
C LEU A 150 0.96 -16.88 -6.66
N PRO A 151 -0.07 -16.89 -7.52
CA PRO A 151 0.14 -17.28 -8.89
C PRO A 151 1.34 -16.49 -9.43
N PRO A 152 2.23 -17.11 -10.20
CA PRO A 152 3.42 -16.42 -10.68
C PRO A 152 3.01 -15.13 -11.39
N PRO A 153 3.80 -14.05 -11.27
CA PRO A 153 3.57 -12.86 -12.07
C PRO A 153 3.57 -13.23 -13.55
N SER A 154 2.51 -12.85 -14.25
CA SER A 154 2.46 -12.97 -15.70
C SER A 154 3.20 -11.81 -16.37
N ASP A 155 3.35 -11.88 -17.68
CA ASP A 155 3.80 -10.77 -18.54
C ASP A 155 2.71 -9.72 -18.78
N LEU A 156 1.49 -9.95 -18.28
CA LEU A 156 0.34 -9.08 -18.49
C LEU A 156 0.32 -7.91 -17.50
N LEU A 157 0.36 -6.69 -18.04
CA LEU A 157 0.14 -5.45 -17.30
C LEU A 157 -1.27 -4.92 -17.54
N VAL A 158 -1.95 -4.54 -16.46
CA VAL A 158 -3.24 -3.85 -16.51
C VAL A 158 -3.16 -2.54 -15.75
N HIS A 159 -3.99 -1.59 -16.16
CA HIS A 159 -3.99 -0.24 -15.63
C HIS A 159 -5.41 0.14 -15.18
N PRO A 160 -5.59 0.63 -13.95
CA PRO A 160 -6.87 1.18 -13.52
C PRO A 160 -7.30 2.34 -14.41
N THR A 161 -8.54 2.31 -14.91
CA THR A 161 -9.13 3.41 -15.69
C THR A 161 -9.64 4.54 -14.79
N VAL A 162 -9.88 4.21 -13.51
CA VAL A 162 -10.34 5.12 -12.46
C VAL A 162 -9.54 4.87 -11.20
N ARG A 163 -9.70 5.73 -10.19
CA ARG A 163 -9.16 5.47 -8.87
C ARG A 163 -9.82 4.21 -8.31
N LEU A 164 -9.04 3.15 -8.15
CA LEU A 164 -9.56 1.80 -7.96
C LEU A 164 -9.16 1.26 -6.59
N ARG A 165 -10.02 0.46 -5.97
CA ARG A 165 -9.71 -0.18 -4.69
C ARG A 165 -8.97 -1.48 -4.96
N LEU A 166 -7.76 -1.60 -4.44
CA LEU A 166 -7.11 -2.89 -4.26
C LEU A 166 -7.74 -3.58 -3.04
N ARG A 167 -8.12 -4.84 -3.20
CA ARG A 167 -8.85 -5.58 -2.17
C ARG A 167 -8.18 -6.88 -1.79
N SER A 168 -8.51 -7.38 -0.62
CA SER A 168 -7.95 -8.64 -0.12
C SER A 168 -8.55 -9.88 -0.81
N GLY A 169 -9.76 -9.76 -1.36
CA GLY A 169 -10.44 -10.81 -2.12
C GLY A 169 -11.18 -10.31 -3.37
N PRO A 170 -11.64 -11.21 -4.28
CA PRO A 170 -12.32 -10.89 -5.53
C PRO A 170 -13.80 -10.53 -5.29
N THR A 171 -14.08 -9.60 -4.39
CA THR A 171 -15.43 -9.13 -4.07
C THR A 171 -15.41 -7.72 -3.48
N THR A 172 -16.46 -6.94 -3.75
CA THR A 172 -16.62 -5.58 -3.20
C THR A 172 -16.81 -5.56 -1.68
N ALA A 173 -17.13 -6.71 -1.07
CA ALA A 173 -17.27 -6.88 0.37
C ALA A 173 -15.94 -7.08 1.10
N SER A 174 -14.91 -7.58 0.41
CA SER A 174 -13.60 -7.87 1.00
C SER A 174 -12.87 -6.60 1.43
N THR A 175 -11.92 -6.75 2.37
CA THR A 175 -11.16 -5.65 2.95
C THR A 175 -10.53 -4.78 1.87
N HIS A 176 -10.75 -3.47 2.01
CA HIS A 176 -10.06 -2.47 1.20
C HIS A 176 -8.62 -2.34 1.70
N LEU A 177 -7.66 -2.68 0.85
CA LEU A 177 -6.24 -2.60 1.19
C LEU A 177 -5.72 -1.18 0.96
N LEU A 178 -5.91 -0.64 -0.24
CA LEU A 178 -5.56 0.74 -0.60
C LEU A 178 -6.24 1.22 -1.86
N TRP A 179 -6.08 2.50 -2.15
CA TRP A 179 -6.49 3.09 -3.43
C TRP A 179 -5.31 3.07 -4.40
N LEU A 180 -5.55 2.52 -5.58
CA LEU A 180 -4.70 2.59 -6.76
C LEU A 180 -5.09 3.83 -7.56
N ASP A 181 -4.09 4.51 -8.10
CA ASP A 181 -4.31 5.66 -8.96
C ASP A 181 -4.58 5.23 -10.41
N PRO A 182 -5.38 5.99 -11.17
CA PRO A 182 -5.58 5.71 -12.59
C PRO A 182 -4.23 5.63 -13.33
N GLY A 183 -4.07 4.61 -14.18
CA GLY A 183 -2.85 4.40 -14.96
C GLY A 183 -1.71 3.69 -14.22
N GLU A 184 -1.81 3.45 -12.90
CA GLU A 184 -0.79 2.70 -12.15
C GLU A 184 -0.59 1.30 -12.77
N PRO A 185 0.64 0.89 -13.13
CA PRO A 185 0.88 -0.42 -13.72
C PRO A 185 0.73 -1.51 -12.68
N LEU A 186 -0.07 -2.52 -13.01
CA LEU A 186 -0.33 -3.68 -12.16
C LEU A 186 0.00 -4.95 -12.93
N THR A 187 0.90 -5.76 -12.38
CA THR A 187 1.21 -7.08 -12.93
C THR A 187 0.08 -8.02 -12.57
N VAL A 188 -0.56 -8.63 -13.57
CA VAL A 188 -1.55 -9.67 -13.32
C VAL A 188 -0.85 -10.94 -12.85
N LEU A 189 -1.40 -11.56 -11.82
CA LEU A 189 -0.91 -12.84 -11.30
C LEU A 189 -1.70 -13.99 -11.91
N GLY A 190 -0.99 -15.03 -12.38
CA GLY A 190 -1.58 -16.26 -12.89
C GLY A 190 -1.65 -16.31 -14.40
N ASP A 191 -2.71 -16.90 -14.94
CA ASP A 191 -2.88 -17.11 -16.38
C ASP A 191 -3.25 -15.78 -17.08
N ALA A 192 -2.34 -15.29 -17.92
CA ALA A 192 -2.51 -14.05 -18.68
C ALA A 192 -3.65 -14.14 -19.70
N GLU A 193 -3.84 -15.27 -20.36
CA GLU A 193 -4.87 -15.44 -21.40
C GLU A 193 -6.26 -15.44 -20.75
N ALA A 194 -6.41 -16.20 -19.67
CA ALA A 194 -7.63 -16.20 -18.87
C ALA A 194 -7.94 -14.80 -18.30
N ALA A 195 -6.92 -14.08 -17.84
CA ALA A 195 -7.08 -12.71 -17.35
C ALA A 195 -7.49 -11.72 -18.46
N ARG A 196 -6.90 -11.81 -19.65
CA ARG A 196 -7.26 -10.96 -20.80
C ARG A 196 -8.74 -11.06 -21.14
N SER A 197 -9.30 -12.27 -21.08
CA SER A 197 -10.73 -12.48 -21.33
C SER A 197 -11.61 -11.71 -20.34
N LYS A 198 -11.17 -11.50 -19.09
CA LYS A 198 -11.94 -10.86 -18.02
C LYS A 198 -11.89 -9.33 -18.03
N ILE A 199 -10.86 -8.74 -18.65
CA ILE A 199 -10.65 -7.30 -18.65
C ILE A 199 -11.86 -6.59 -19.28
N GLY A 200 -12.36 -5.55 -18.63
CA GLY A 200 -13.56 -4.83 -19.05
C GLY A 200 -14.88 -5.52 -18.68
N GLN A 201 -14.88 -6.79 -18.23
CA GLN A 201 -16.11 -7.51 -17.92
C GLN A 201 -16.62 -7.20 -16.50
N MET A 202 -17.89 -6.81 -16.42
CA MET A 202 -18.57 -6.52 -15.15
C MET A 202 -18.69 -7.80 -14.30
N GLY A 203 -18.34 -7.69 -13.02
CA GLY A 203 -18.38 -8.81 -12.07
C GLY A 203 -17.12 -9.67 -12.03
N GLU A 204 -16.23 -9.54 -13.01
CA GLU A 204 -14.95 -10.24 -13.04
C GLU A 204 -13.87 -9.56 -12.20
N TRP A 205 -12.92 -10.35 -11.72
CA TRP A 205 -11.83 -9.89 -10.86
C TRP A 205 -10.48 -10.41 -11.34
N LEU A 206 -9.47 -9.56 -11.20
CA LEU A 206 -8.08 -9.91 -11.47
C LEU A 206 -7.28 -9.86 -10.18
N GLN A 207 -6.47 -10.88 -9.95
CA GLN A 207 -5.44 -10.82 -8.93
C GLN A 207 -4.21 -10.11 -9.52
N VAL A 208 -3.73 -9.09 -8.83
CA VAL A 208 -2.67 -8.22 -9.33
C VAL A 208 -1.63 -7.93 -8.26
N GLN A 209 -0.42 -7.60 -8.70
CA GLN A 209 0.71 -7.19 -7.89
C GLN A 209 1.23 -5.83 -8.36
N ARG A 210 1.56 -4.97 -7.40
CA ARG A 210 2.17 -3.66 -7.63
C ARG A 210 3.70 -3.79 -7.65
N ALA A 211 4.37 -2.75 -8.12
CA ALA A 211 5.83 -2.70 -8.17
C ALA A 211 6.51 -2.82 -6.78
N ASP A 212 5.84 -2.43 -5.69
CA ASP A 212 6.33 -2.59 -4.31
C ASP A 212 6.09 -4.00 -3.74
N GLY A 213 5.61 -4.93 -4.56
CA GLY A 213 5.30 -6.30 -4.18
C GLY A 213 3.92 -6.48 -3.55
N MET A 214 3.21 -5.39 -3.21
CA MET A 214 1.87 -5.49 -2.65
C MET A 214 0.89 -6.04 -3.68
N HIS A 215 0.14 -7.06 -3.31
CA HIS A 215 -0.83 -7.73 -4.18
C HIS A 215 -2.23 -7.71 -3.58
N GLY A 216 -3.21 -7.96 -4.44
CA GLY A 216 -4.61 -8.06 -4.08
C GLY A 216 -5.47 -8.29 -5.31
N TYR A 217 -6.76 -7.99 -5.19
CA TYR A 217 -7.73 -8.12 -6.26
C TYR A 217 -8.26 -6.76 -6.70
N VAL A 218 -8.46 -6.61 -7.99
CA VAL A 218 -9.09 -5.45 -8.62
C VAL A 218 -10.27 -5.89 -9.48
N ALA A 219 -11.27 -5.03 -9.56
CA ALA A 219 -12.42 -5.23 -10.43
C ALA A 219 -12.00 -5.12 -11.90
N ALA A 220 -12.19 -6.17 -12.68
CA ALA A 220 -11.68 -6.27 -14.05
C ALA A 220 -12.34 -5.24 -15.00
N TRP A 221 -13.57 -4.79 -14.70
CA TRP A 221 -14.28 -3.76 -15.47
C TRP A 221 -13.77 -2.33 -15.25
N TYR A 222 -12.85 -2.12 -14.31
CA TYR A 222 -12.18 -0.84 -14.08
C TYR A 222 -10.69 -0.88 -14.42
N VAL A 223 -10.26 -1.91 -15.13
CA VAL A 223 -8.91 -1.96 -15.67
C VAL A 223 -8.95 -2.14 -17.17
N GLN A 224 -7.89 -1.71 -17.82
CA GLN A 224 -7.67 -1.92 -19.25
C GLN A 224 -6.27 -2.46 -19.46
N LEU A 225 -6.09 -3.20 -20.56
CA LEU A 225 -4.78 -3.33 -21.15
C LEU A 225 -4.36 -1.94 -21.61
N HIS A 226 -3.13 -1.51 -21.34
CA HIS A 226 -2.55 -0.53 -22.26
C HIS A 226 -2.56 -1.21 -23.64
N PRO A 227 -2.99 -0.54 -24.73
CA PRO A 227 -3.11 -1.20 -26.01
C PRO A 227 -1.78 -1.87 -26.36
N GLU A 228 -1.83 -3.17 -26.68
CA GLU A 228 -0.79 -3.80 -27.49
C GLU A 228 -0.63 -2.91 -28.71
N VAL A 229 0.55 -2.31 -28.86
CA VAL A 229 0.96 -1.71 -30.12
C VAL A 229 1.03 -2.87 -31.11
N PRO A 230 0.14 -2.97 -32.10
CA PRO A 230 0.34 -3.93 -33.17
C PRO A 230 1.61 -3.50 -33.91
N GLU A 231 2.50 -4.42 -34.27
CA GLU A 231 3.53 -4.13 -35.28
C GLU A 231 2.81 -3.59 -36.53
N GLN A 232 2.96 -2.29 -36.80
CA GLN A 232 2.40 -1.65 -37.98
C GLN A 232 3.42 -1.70 -39.13
N PRO A 233 2.98 -2.00 -40.37
CA PRO A 233 3.83 -1.93 -41.55
C PRO A 233 4.21 -0.47 -41.85
N GLU A 234 5.45 -0.26 -42.29
CA GLU A 234 6.01 1.05 -42.66
C GLU A 234 5.20 1.76 -43.76
N GLU A 235 4.65 2.96 -43.46
CA GLU A 235 4.38 4.09 -44.39
C GLU A 235 3.66 5.26 -43.67
N PRO A 236 3.76 6.53 -44.15
CA PRO A 236 4.92 7.40 -44.29
C PRO A 236 4.93 8.55 -43.24
N GLU A 237 6.09 9.20 -43.04
CA GLU A 237 6.26 10.31 -42.09
C GLU A 237 5.26 11.47 -42.29
N GLU A 238 4.37 11.67 -41.31
CA GLU A 238 3.71 12.96 -41.06
C GLU A 238 4.63 13.85 -40.21
N PRO A 239 4.63 15.18 -40.41
CA PRO A 239 5.69 16.04 -39.91
C PRO A 239 5.65 16.16 -38.39
N GLU A 240 6.77 15.86 -37.74
CA GLU A 240 7.04 16.07 -36.31
C GLU A 240 6.46 17.42 -35.83
N PRO A 241 5.66 17.46 -34.74
CA PRO A 241 5.30 18.73 -34.14
C PRO A 241 6.58 19.37 -33.60
N SER A 242 6.73 20.66 -33.91
CA SER A 242 7.83 21.53 -33.49
C SER A 242 8.29 21.25 -32.05
N GLY A 243 9.58 20.94 -31.89
CA GLY A 243 10.20 20.35 -30.70
C GLY A 243 9.90 20.94 -29.31
N PRO A 244 10.44 20.30 -28.25
CA PRO A 244 10.03 20.52 -26.86
C PRO A 244 10.10 21.99 -26.45
N LEU A 245 9.03 22.49 -25.83
CA LEU A 245 8.98 23.84 -25.27
C LEU A 245 9.68 23.84 -23.91
N THR A 246 10.74 24.63 -23.79
CA THR A 246 11.40 24.90 -22.51
C THR A 246 10.90 26.22 -21.95
N VAL A 247 10.53 26.22 -20.67
CA VAL A 247 10.15 27.42 -19.91
C VAL A 247 11.01 27.56 -18.66
N TYR A 248 11.06 28.76 -18.12
CA TYR A 248 11.82 29.14 -16.95
C TYR A 248 10.92 29.84 -15.95
N ALA A 249 11.18 29.67 -14.67
CA ALA A 249 10.43 30.39 -13.66
C ALA A 249 10.83 31.88 -13.65
N THR A 250 9.90 32.79 -13.39
CA THR A 250 10.23 34.23 -13.24
C THR A 250 10.85 34.54 -11.87
N GLU A 251 10.62 33.66 -10.90
CA GLU A 251 11.13 33.70 -9.52
C GLU A 251 11.20 32.26 -8.98
N ALA A 252 11.65 32.06 -7.74
CA ALA A 252 11.60 30.73 -7.11
C ALA A 252 10.15 30.20 -7.05
N LEU A 253 9.81 29.27 -7.94
CA LEU A 253 8.45 28.86 -8.21
C LEU A 253 8.13 27.48 -7.64
N ASN A 254 7.04 27.40 -6.89
CA ASN A 254 6.58 26.12 -6.35
C ASN A 254 6.13 25.17 -7.48
N VAL A 255 6.80 24.02 -7.57
CA VAL A 255 6.35 22.88 -8.37
C VAL A 255 5.43 22.03 -7.52
N ARG A 256 4.24 21.73 -8.03
CA ARG A 256 3.17 21.10 -7.26
C ARG A 256 2.73 19.76 -7.84
N ARG A 257 2.15 18.93 -6.98
CA ARG A 257 1.61 17.62 -7.38
C ARG A 257 0.40 17.72 -8.31
N GLY A 258 -0.35 18.83 -8.27
CA GLY A 258 -1.48 19.08 -9.15
C GLY A 258 -1.59 20.56 -9.56
N PRO A 259 -2.45 20.89 -10.54
CA PRO A 259 -2.62 22.23 -11.08
C PRO A 259 -3.47 23.12 -10.16
N SER A 260 -3.03 23.29 -8.91
CA SER A 260 -3.72 24.12 -7.91
C SER A 260 -2.78 24.53 -6.78
N THR A 261 -2.95 25.77 -6.28
CA THR A 261 -2.22 26.29 -5.12
C THR A 261 -2.54 25.53 -3.82
N GLY A 262 -3.66 24.80 -3.79
CA GLY A 262 -4.03 23.92 -2.66
C GLY A 262 -3.33 22.56 -2.66
N THR A 263 -2.66 22.18 -3.75
CA THR A 263 -1.96 20.89 -3.84
C THR A 263 -0.56 20.97 -3.24
N SER A 264 -0.07 19.85 -2.71
CA SER A 264 1.23 19.78 -2.07
C SER A 264 2.36 20.24 -3.00
N ARG A 265 3.22 21.10 -2.49
CA ARG A 265 4.51 21.43 -3.11
C ARG A 265 5.41 20.21 -3.07
N ILE A 266 6.01 19.89 -4.21
CA ILE A 266 6.93 18.75 -4.39
C ILE A 266 8.35 19.19 -4.76
N ALA A 267 8.52 20.41 -5.28
CA ALA A 267 9.82 21.03 -5.51
C ALA A 267 9.69 22.55 -5.62
N ILE A 268 10.83 23.23 -5.75
CA ILE A 268 10.93 24.62 -6.20
C ILE A 268 11.74 24.60 -7.49
N ALA A 269 11.26 25.29 -8.51
CA ALA A 269 11.98 25.57 -9.74
C ALA A 269 12.61 26.97 -9.64
N LEU A 270 13.89 27.07 -9.94
CA LEU A 270 14.62 28.34 -9.90
C LEU A 270 14.54 29.09 -11.24
N PRO A 271 14.79 30.41 -11.26
CA PRO A 271 14.63 31.21 -12.48
C PRO A 271 15.54 30.82 -13.66
N ASP A 272 16.69 30.21 -13.40
CA ASP A 272 17.65 29.75 -14.40
C ASP A 272 17.54 28.25 -14.70
N GLU A 273 16.65 27.52 -14.03
CA GLU A 273 16.43 26.10 -14.26
C GLU A 273 15.50 25.86 -15.46
N PRO A 274 15.94 25.11 -16.48
CA PRO A 274 15.09 24.80 -17.62
C PRO A 274 14.01 23.79 -17.21
N LEU A 275 12.75 24.15 -17.44
CA LEU A 275 11.59 23.30 -17.24
C LEU A 275 11.09 22.84 -18.60
N GLU A 276 11.11 21.54 -18.85
CA GLU A 276 10.53 20.99 -20.06
C GLU A 276 9.02 20.91 -19.92
N VAL A 277 8.28 21.57 -20.81
CA VAL A 277 6.83 21.49 -20.86
C VAL A 277 6.41 20.17 -21.47
N LEU A 278 5.56 19.44 -20.74
CA LEU A 278 5.04 18.13 -21.13
C LEU A 278 3.67 18.22 -21.79
N ASP A 279 3.11 19.42 -21.90
CA ASP A 279 1.88 19.69 -22.63
C ASP A 279 2.20 20.01 -24.09
N ASP A 280 1.20 19.91 -24.96
CA ASP A 280 1.34 20.31 -26.36
C ASP A 280 1.88 21.74 -26.48
N ARG A 281 2.82 21.99 -27.41
CA ARG A 281 3.55 23.26 -27.51
C ARG A 281 2.61 24.43 -27.79
N GLU A 282 1.69 24.28 -28.73
CA GLU A 282 0.77 25.34 -29.12
C GLU A 282 -0.18 25.67 -27.95
N THR A 283 -0.75 24.64 -27.34
CA THR A 283 -1.59 24.75 -26.14
C THR A 283 -0.84 25.39 -24.96
N ALA A 284 0.44 25.03 -24.78
CA ALA A 284 1.27 25.56 -23.71
C ALA A 284 1.61 27.04 -23.90
N LEU A 285 1.86 27.45 -25.14
CA LEU A 285 2.09 28.86 -25.49
C LEU A 285 0.84 29.70 -25.29
N GLU A 286 -0.36 29.16 -25.54
CA GLU A 286 -1.63 29.86 -25.30
C GLU A 286 -1.86 30.19 -23.82
N VAL A 287 -1.43 29.32 -22.90
CA VAL A 287 -1.66 29.49 -21.47
C VAL A 287 -0.49 30.14 -20.72
N LEU A 288 0.63 30.41 -21.40
CA LEU A 288 1.82 30.98 -20.80
C LEU A 288 1.55 32.43 -20.38
N GLY A 289 1.85 32.75 -19.11
CA GLY A 289 1.52 34.07 -18.53
C GLY A 289 0.08 34.17 -17.99
N ASP A 290 -0.81 33.23 -18.31
CA ASP A 290 -2.22 33.33 -17.92
C ASP A 290 -2.49 32.96 -16.46
N ARG A 291 -3.11 33.89 -15.73
CA ARG A 291 -3.49 33.68 -14.33
C ARG A 291 -4.51 32.56 -14.19
N GLY A 292 -4.24 31.65 -13.26
CA GLY A 292 -5.11 30.49 -12.98
C GLY A 292 -4.86 29.30 -13.89
N LYS A 293 -4.02 29.42 -14.93
CA LYS A 293 -3.59 28.30 -15.78
C LYS A 293 -2.32 27.65 -15.23
N TRP A 294 -2.14 26.38 -15.55
CA TRP A 294 -1.05 25.57 -15.04
C TRP A 294 -0.41 24.82 -16.19
N LEU A 295 0.91 24.69 -16.14
CA LEU A 295 1.68 23.90 -17.09
C LEU A 295 2.22 22.67 -16.38
N ARG A 296 2.13 21.53 -17.05
CA ARG A 296 2.79 20.30 -16.63
C ARG A 296 4.23 20.34 -17.11
N VAL A 297 5.16 20.20 -16.19
CA VAL A 297 6.60 20.34 -16.48
C VAL A 297 7.41 19.19 -15.92
N ARG A 298 8.57 18.96 -16.54
CA ARG A 298 9.65 18.09 -16.06
C ARG A 298 10.87 18.94 -15.74
N LEU A 299 11.40 18.77 -14.53
CA LEU A 299 12.62 19.42 -14.07
C LEU A 299 13.86 18.68 -14.61
N PRO A 300 15.06 19.32 -14.61
CA PRO A 300 16.29 18.73 -15.18
C PRO A 300 16.66 17.36 -14.57
N TYR A 301 16.35 17.15 -13.30
CA TYR A 301 16.57 15.91 -12.57
C TYR A 301 15.41 14.90 -12.70
N GLY A 302 14.50 15.10 -13.67
CA GLY A 302 13.45 14.16 -14.06
C GLY A 302 12.13 14.26 -13.29
N LEU A 303 12.06 15.06 -12.23
CA LEU A 303 10.83 15.23 -11.44
C LEU A 303 9.74 15.92 -12.28
N ARG A 304 8.54 15.33 -12.30
CA ARG A 304 7.37 15.87 -13.00
C ARG A 304 6.40 16.53 -12.03
N GLY A 305 5.82 17.65 -12.42
CA GLY A 305 4.84 18.37 -11.62
C GLY A 305 4.10 19.45 -12.39
N TYR A 306 3.41 20.31 -11.67
CA TYR A 306 2.66 21.44 -12.22
C TYR A 306 3.23 22.75 -11.69
N VAL A 307 3.40 23.71 -12.58
CA VAL A 307 3.77 25.09 -12.26
C VAL A 307 2.66 26.04 -12.69
N ALA A 308 2.54 27.15 -11.97
CA ALA A 308 1.60 28.20 -12.32
C ALA A 308 2.08 28.90 -13.60
N ALA A 309 1.26 28.89 -14.65
CA ALA A 309 1.65 29.36 -15.97
C ALA A 309 1.96 30.88 -15.99
N TRP A 310 1.40 31.64 -15.05
CA TRP A 310 1.64 33.07 -14.87
C TRP A 310 2.95 33.43 -14.16
N TYR A 311 3.75 32.43 -13.78
CA TYR A 311 5.08 32.62 -13.19
C TYR A 311 6.18 31.95 -14.04
N VAL A 312 5.91 31.68 -15.31
CA VAL A 312 6.90 31.13 -16.23
C VAL A 312 7.05 31.99 -17.49
N THR A 313 8.22 31.91 -18.10
CA THR A 313 8.61 32.62 -19.33
C THR A 313 9.41 31.68 -20.23
N THR A 314 9.54 31.99 -21.52
CA THR A 314 10.40 31.26 -22.46
C THR A 314 11.87 31.69 -22.40
N GLU A 315 12.16 32.78 -21.68
CA GLU A 315 13.53 33.30 -21.51
C GLU A 315 14.07 32.96 -20.11
N PRO A 316 15.32 32.48 -19.98
CA PRO A 316 15.91 32.20 -18.68
C PRO A 316 16.03 33.48 -17.83
N GLY A 317 15.69 33.36 -16.55
CA GLY A 317 15.95 34.39 -15.56
C GLY A 317 17.44 34.54 -15.27
N GLN A 318 17.81 35.59 -14.53
CA GLN A 318 19.19 35.73 -14.08
C GLN A 318 19.55 34.60 -13.10
N PRO A 319 20.78 34.03 -13.19
CA PRO A 319 21.23 33.01 -12.26
C PRO A 319 21.17 33.53 -10.82
N VAL A 320 20.58 32.75 -9.92
CA VAL A 320 20.36 33.14 -8.51
C VAL A 320 21.64 33.09 -7.66
N GLY A 321 22.78 32.74 -8.27
CA GLY A 321 24.05 32.50 -7.58
C GLY A 321 24.09 31.11 -6.93
N PRO A 322 25.15 30.77 -6.17
CA PRO A 322 25.24 29.48 -5.53
C PRO A 322 24.12 29.32 -4.48
N LEU A 323 23.47 28.16 -4.49
CA LEU A 323 22.46 27.82 -3.49
C LEU A 323 23.02 27.93 -2.07
N LEU A 324 22.17 28.37 -1.14
CA LEU A 324 22.55 28.48 0.25
C LEU A 324 22.67 27.08 0.85
N THR A 325 23.84 26.76 1.41
CA THR A 325 24.00 25.58 2.28
C THR A 325 23.73 25.97 3.73
N VAL A 326 22.92 25.18 4.41
CA VAL A 326 22.66 25.31 5.85
C VAL A 326 23.02 24.02 6.58
N TYR A 327 23.32 24.15 7.86
CA TYR A 327 23.80 23.07 8.73
C TYR A 327 22.89 22.95 9.94
N PRO A 328 22.33 21.76 10.23
CA PRO A 328 21.62 21.53 11.47
C PRO A 328 22.49 21.82 12.68
N THR A 329 22.00 22.64 13.62
CA THR A 329 22.66 22.93 14.90
C THR A 329 22.52 21.78 15.91
N GLN A 330 21.71 20.79 15.57
CA GLN A 330 21.50 19.53 16.27
C GLN A 330 20.84 18.52 15.31
N ASP A 331 20.72 17.26 15.72
CA ASP A 331 19.87 16.30 15.01
C ASP A 331 18.43 16.83 14.93
N MET A 332 17.86 16.80 13.73
CA MET A 332 16.54 17.39 13.52
C MET A 332 15.62 16.53 12.67
N ASN A 333 14.32 16.85 12.70
CA ASN A 333 13.33 16.16 11.89
C ASN A 333 13.17 16.87 10.54
N MET A 334 13.31 16.10 9.45
CA MET A 334 12.90 16.53 8.12
C MET A 334 11.48 16.00 7.82
N ARG A 335 10.62 16.85 7.25
CA ARG A 335 9.17 16.59 7.14
C ARG A 335 8.64 16.81 5.73
N GLU A 336 7.51 16.16 5.41
CA GLU A 336 6.84 16.30 4.11
C GLU A 336 6.19 17.68 3.88
N ARG A 337 5.90 18.42 4.95
CA ARG A 337 5.23 19.73 4.94
C ARG A 337 5.86 20.64 6.01
N PRO A 338 5.78 21.98 5.87
CA PRO A 338 6.38 22.95 6.80
C PRO A 338 5.54 23.08 8.08
N THR A 339 5.43 21.99 8.84
CA THR A 339 4.72 21.98 10.12
C THR A 339 5.23 20.83 11.00
N VAL A 340 5.33 21.06 12.31
CA VAL A 340 5.76 20.07 13.29
C VAL A 340 4.84 18.84 13.37
N ARG A 341 3.60 18.95 12.88
CA ARG A 341 2.61 17.86 12.85
C ARG A 341 2.73 16.96 11.61
N ALA A 342 3.49 17.38 10.60
CA ALA A 342 3.62 16.63 9.36
C ALA A 342 4.45 15.36 9.56
N LYS A 343 4.20 14.33 8.74
CA LYS A 343 4.97 13.08 8.76
C LYS A 343 6.46 13.39 8.67
N ARG A 344 7.23 12.77 9.57
CA ARG A 344 8.70 12.78 9.50
C ARG A 344 9.13 11.87 8.37
N ILE A 345 9.96 12.39 7.48
CA ILE A 345 10.48 11.66 6.31
C ILE A 345 12.01 11.45 6.40
N GLY A 346 12.71 12.19 7.25
CA GLY A 346 14.13 12.00 7.49
C GLY A 346 14.58 12.59 8.82
N ARG A 347 15.84 12.32 9.18
CA ARG A 347 16.48 12.87 10.38
C ARG A 347 17.93 13.30 10.10
N PRO A 348 18.15 14.46 9.44
CA PRO A 348 19.49 14.98 9.21
C PRO A 348 20.25 15.11 10.52
N ALA A 349 21.49 14.61 10.55
CA ALA A 349 22.35 14.69 11.71
C ALA A 349 22.92 16.11 11.86
N HIS A 350 23.36 16.45 13.08
CA HIS A 350 24.14 17.65 13.35
C HIS A 350 25.23 17.89 12.28
N ASN A 351 25.35 19.13 11.80
CA ASN A 351 26.29 19.55 10.76
C ASN A 351 26.21 18.84 9.40
N THR A 352 25.16 18.05 9.12
CA THR A 352 24.93 17.54 7.76
C THR A 352 24.69 18.73 6.81
N PRO A 353 25.42 18.88 5.70
CA PRO A 353 25.19 19.98 4.76
C PRO A 353 23.85 19.78 4.05
N LEU A 354 22.98 20.79 4.13
CA LEU A 354 21.66 20.79 3.50
C LEU A 354 21.60 21.92 2.48
N THR A 355 21.38 21.58 1.22
CA THR A 355 21.21 22.58 0.15
C THR A 355 19.80 23.14 0.22
N VAL A 356 19.67 24.45 0.45
CA VAL A 356 18.38 25.14 0.46
C VAL A 356 17.95 25.44 -0.97
N HIS A 357 16.74 25.02 -1.30
CA HIS A 357 16.12 25.23 -2.60
C HIS A 357 15.06 26.33 -2.49
N ASP A 358 15.53 27.56 -2.29
CA ASP A 358 14.75 28.81 -2.25
C ASP A 358 15.70 29.95 -2.69
N ASP A 359 15.18 31.15 -2.92
CA ASP A 359 16.02 32.33 -3.17
C ASP A 359 17.05 32.50 -2.03
N PRO A 360 18.37 32.54 -2.32
CA PRO A 360 19.39 32.58 -1.28
C PRO A 360 19.30 33.80 -0.35
N SER A 361 18.83 34.94 -0.85
CA SER A 361 18.71 36.18 -0.06
C SER A 361 17.55 36.07 0.93
N ARG A 362 16.40 35.57 0.46
CA ARG A 362 15.24 35.24 1.30
C ARG A 362 15.58 34.15 2.32
N ALA A 363 16.19 33.06 1.87
CA ALA A 363 16.53 31.92 2.71
C ALA A 363 17.43 32.32 3.89
N ARG A 364 18.46 33.15 3.64
CA ARG A 364 19.31 33.72 4.70
C ARG A 364 18.51 34.50 5.74
N GLY A 365 17.45 35.18 5.33
CA GLY A 365 16.56 35.90 6.23
C GLY A 365 15.73 34.98 7.15
N LEU A 366 15.51 33.72 6.76
CA LEU A 366 14.71 32.74 7.51
C LEU A 366 15.55 31.92 8.49
N VAL A 367 16.84 31.72 8.21
CA VAL A 367 17.75 30.94 9.06
C VAL A 367 17.72 31.47 10.50
N GLY A 368 17.54 30.57 11.46
CA GLY A 368 17.45 30.89 12.89
C GLY A 368 16.10 31.45 13.36
N ARG A 369 15.15 31.74 12.47
CA ARG A 369 13.83 32.28 12.85
C ARG A 369 12.87 31.19 13.31
N TYR A 370 12.22 31.44 14.44
CA TYR A 370 11.19 30.56 14.99
C TYR A 370 9.95 30.50 14.08
N ASP A 371 9.39 29.30 13.93
CA ASP A 371 8.25 28.97 13.08
C ASP A 371 8.45 29.15 11.56
N GLU A 372 9.68 29.47 11.12
CA GLU A 372 10.04 29.48 9.71
C GLU A 372 10.57 28.12 9.24
N TRP A 373 10.37 27.81 7.96
CA TRP A 373 10.72 26.52 7.37
C TRP A 373 11.51 26.68 6.09
N LEU A 374 12.53 25.83 5.93
CA LEU A 374 13.36 25.77 4.73
C LEU A 374 13.11 24.45 4.01
N TYR A 375 13.03 24.50 2.70
CA TYR A 375 12.98 23.31 1.87
C TYR A 375 14.37 22.99 1.37
N VAL A 376 14.81 21.78 1.67
CA VAL A 376 16.21 21.39 1.54
C VAL A 376 16.34 20.03 0.89
N GLN A 377 17.54 19.79 0.36
CA GLN A 377 17.99 18.50 -0.14
C GLN A 377 19.20 18.03 0.67
N THR A 378 19.21 16.76 1.08
CA THR A 378 20.36 16.13 1.74
C THR A 378 21.41 15.69 0.72
N PRO A 379 22.65 15.38 1.13
CA PRO A 379 23.69 14.87 0.23
C PRO A 379 23.30 13.58 -0.49
N GLU A 380 22.44 12.77 0.14
CA GLU A 380 21.91 11.52 -0.42
C GLU A 380 20.73 11.75 -1.39
N GLY A 381 20.41 13.01 -1.69
CA GLY A 381 19.36 13.40 -2.63
C GLY A 381 17.94 13.38 -2.05
N GLN A 382 17.77 13.24 -0.73
CA GLN A 382 16.47 13.25 -0.09
C GLN A 382 15.95 14.68 0.11
N TRP A 383 14.69 14.93 -0.26
CA TRP A 383 14.07 16.25 -0.18
C TRP A 383 13.12 16.37 1.02
N GLY A 384 13.05 17.55 1.62
CA GLY A 384 12.06 17.80 2.66
C GLY A 384 12.15 19.17 3.32
N TRP A 385 11.25 19.38 4.26
CA TRP A 385 11.17 20.60 5.06
C TRP A 385 11.89 20.44 6.39
N VAL A 386 12.74 21.41 6.70
CA VAL A 386 13.42 21.53 7.99
C VAL A 386 13.04 22.83 8.68
N ALA A 387 13.02 22.78 10.00
CA ALA A 387 12.75 23.94 10.84
C ALA A 387 13.94 24.92 10.77
N ALA A 388 13.68 26.16 10.34
CA ALA A 388 14.72 27.15 10.12
C ALA A 388 15.43 27.56 11.44
N TRP A 389 14.74 27.47 12.58
CA TRP A 389 15.29 27.76 13.91
C TRP A 389 16.26 26.70 14.46
N TYR A 390 16.49 25.61 13.72
CA TYR A 390 17.49 24.59 14.08
C TYR A 390 18.62 24.50 13.04
N VAL A 391 18.76 25.47 12.14
CA VAL A 391 19.87 25.51 11.17
C VAL A 391 20.71 26.78 11.29
N SER A 392 21.95 26.69 10.81
CA SER A 392 22.94 27.76 10.74
C SER A 392 23.54 27.82 9.32
N THR A 393 24.05 28.98 8.89
CA THR A 393 24.80 29.11 7.63
C THR A 393 26.24 28.63 7.71
N THR A 394 26.73 28.36 8.92
CA THR A 394 28.05 27.78 9.19
C THR A 394 27.93 26.53 10.05
N PRO A 395 28.81 25.53 9.89
CA PRO A 395 28.88 24.39 10.82
C PRO A 395 29.07 24.87 12.25
N THR A 396 28.46 24.19 13.21
CA THR A 396 28.46 24.54 14.66
C THR A 396 29.08 23.47 15.53
#